data_AF-A0A259IV56-F1
#
_entry.id   AF-A0A259IV56-F1
#
_cell.length_a   1.000
_cell.length_b   1.000
_cell.length_c   1.000
_cell.angle_alpha   90.00
_cell.angle_beta   90.00
_cell.angle_gamma   90.00
#
_symmetry.space_group_name_H-M   'P 1'
#
loop_
_entity.id
_entity.type
_entity.pdbx_description
1 polymer ?
#
loop_
_entity_poly.entity_id
_entity_poly.type
_entity_poly.pdbx_seq_one_letter_code
_entity_poly.pdbx_strand_id
1 'polypeptide(L)'
;GSSAGRIEIGNGGSGTLTIAGGTLQVNLADTSTAPGTSIGRIWIGGGATNTTGGDGTLNMTAGELLYVANAGSLNYGGLAIGRGSGVTGAFTQSGGTVRFSSAGALDLGTQGGTGSYTLQGDAVFDATSGGLTAYVGSRTSGAGGSGTAAQGTLTISGNAQFSMTTGTFAGGQLYVGDSKGIGIITQDGAGSSVTLAVLNPTRFGSDVSNYGTGGTGIYNLSAGTLSVQSAGGSSQLIFGAASGGTGTFNISGGSATVAVPLVLASTAGSTGTVTLTGGSLTLSGASYLSFGSGTGTFTLDGGTFTVGGTDGIRGTGQFNFGTGTLIAGSALTTSSALTLLAGKTATIDTNGTTATFSGIVSGSGALRKSGAGTLTLSGANTYSGGT
;
A
#
# COMPACT_ATOMS: atom_id res chain seq x y z
N GLY A 1 -13.75 28.03 -7.25
CA GLY A 1 -14.74 28.57 -6.30
C GLY A 1 -14.02 29.10 -5.08
N SER A 2 -14.53 30.17 -4.46
CA SER A 2 -14.03 30.69 -3.18
C SER A 2 -14.07 29.61 -2.09
N SER A 3 -13.24 29.81 -1.06
CA SER A 3 -12.99 28.94 0.10
C SER A 3 -14.13 27.95 0.42
N ALA A 4 -13.89 26.64 0.21
CA ALA A 4 -14.76 25.49 0.51
C ALA A 4 -15.77 25.00 -0.55
N GLY A 5 -15.60 25.33 -1.84
CA GLY A 5 -16.36 24.66 -2.92
C GLY A 5 -16.20 23.14 -2.91
N ARG A 6 -17.31 22.40 -2.85
CA ARG A 6 -17.35 20.93 -2.89
C ARG A 6 -18.61 20.43 -3.59
N ILE A 7 -18.53 19.24 -4.17
CA ILE A 7 -19.69 18.49 -4.69
C ILE A 7 -19.98 17.38 -3.69
N GLU A 8 -21.21 17.28 -3.19
CA GLU A 8 -21.63 16.21 -2.27
C GLU A 8 -22.68 15.34 -2.97
N ILE A 9 -22.44 14.03 -3.01
CA ILE A 9 -23.31 13.04 -3.66
C ILE A 9 -23.86 12.13 -2.56
N GLY A 10 -25.18 12.13 -2.37
CA GLY A 10 -25.83 11.30 -1.34
C GLY A 10 -25.64 11.80 0.09
N ASN A 11 -25.43 13.10 0.30
CA ASN A 11 -25.37 13.66 1.65
C ASN A 11 -26.78 13.65 2.29
N GLY A 12 -26.98 12.85 3.33
CA GLY A 12 -28.23 12.79 4.10
C GLY A 12 -29.31 11.90 3.46
N GLY A 13 -28.95 11.11 2.45
CA GLY A 13 -29.85 10.23 1.71
C GLY A 13 -29.08 9.42 0.67
N SER A 14 -29.74 9.00 -0.40
CA SER A 14 -29.09 8.31 -1.52
C SER A 14 -28.79 9.27 -2.68
N GLY A 15 -27.63 9.16 -3.33
CA GLY A 15 -27.31 9.96 -4.51
C GLY A 15 -26.44 9.19 -5.51
N THR A 16 -26.60 9.49 -6.80
CA THR A 16 -25.77 8.92 -7.85
C THR A 16 -25.32 9.98 -8.84
N LEU A 17 -24.02 9.99 -9.17
CA LEU A 17 -23.45 10.73 -10.28
C LEU A 17 -22.86 9.72 -11.29
N THR A 18 -23.12 9.92 -12.57
CA THR A 18 -22.54 9.11 -13.65
C THR A 18 -21.76 9.99 -14.61
N ILE A 19 -20.49 9.64 -14.86
CA ILE A 19 -19.62 10.24 -15.86
C ILE A 19 -19.44 9.22 -16.98
N ALA A 20 -20.13 9.44 -18.10
CA ALA A 20 -20.12 8.54 -19.26
C ALA A 20 -19.24 9.04 -20.42
N GLY A 21 -18.57 10.19 -20.25
CA GLY A 21 -17.75 10.85 -21.26
C GLY A 21 -17.49 12.32 -20.93
N GLY A 22 -16.69 13.00 -21.76
CA GLY A 22 -16.29 14.40 -21.54
C GLY A 22 -15.34 14.59 -20.36
N THR A 23 -15.09 15.84 -19.98
CA THR A 23 -14.20 16.18 -18.85
C THR A 23 -14.98 16.92 -17.77
N LEU A 24 -14.98 16.39 -16.55
CA LEU A 24 -15.35 17.10 -15.33
C LEU A 24 -14.09 17.68 -14.71
N GLN A 25 -13.86 18.98 -14.90
CA GLN A 25 -12.67 19.66 -14.38
C GLN A 25 -12.96 20.37 -13.06
N VAL A 26 -12.18 20.06 -12.03
CA VAL A 26 -12.18 20.73 -10.73
C VAL A 26 -11.01 21.71 -10.68
N ASN A 27 -11.33 22.99 -10.84
CA ASN A 27 -10.35 24.08 -10.78
C ASN A 27 -10.13 24.54 -9.33
N LEU A 28 -8.93 24.27 -8.83
CA LEU A 28 -8.44 24.70 -7.53
C LEU A 28 -7.91 26.14 -7.68
N ALA A 29 -8.82 27.11 -7.56
CA ALA A 29 -8.50 28.52 -7.66
C ALA A 29 -7.75 29.00 -6.41
N ASP A 30 -6.66 29.74 -6.60
CA ASP A 30 -5.98 30.46 -5.53
C ASP A 30 -5.59 31.87 -5.99
N THR A 31 -5.89 32.85 -5.14
CA THR A 31 -5.48 34.26 -5.26
C THR A 31 -4.91 34.79 -3.93
N SER A 32 -4.63 33.94 -2.93
CA SER A 32 -4.29 34.38 -1.58
C SER A 32 -3.09 33.66 -0.95
N THR A 33 -2.31 34.41 -0.19
CA THR A 33 -1.11 33.99 0.56
C THR A 33 -1.37 33.12 1.80
N ALA A 34 -2.56 32.51 1.93
CA ALA A 34 -2.97 31.72 3.09
C ALA A 34 -2.43 30.26 3.03
N PRO A 35 -2.25 29.57 4.18
CA PRO A 35 -1.74 28.19 4.20
C PRO A 35 -2.68 27.24 3.45
N GLY A 36 -2.10 26.25 2.75
CA GLY A 36 -2.80 25.32 1.87
C GLY A 36 -3.99 24.64 2.55
N THR A 37 -5.20 24.89 2.04
CA THR A 37 -6.44 24.27 2.53
C THR A 37 -7.00 23.30 1.49
N SER A 38 -7.79 22.32 1.96
CA SER A 38 -8.51 21.42 1.06
C SER A 38 -9.70 22.15 0.43
N ILE A 39 -9.64 22.41 -0.87
CA ILE A 39 -10.69 23.05 -1.67
C ILE A 39 -11.05 22.15 -2.86
N GLY A 40 -12.26 22.26 -3.43
CA GLY A 40 -12.60 21.51 -4.63
C GLY A 40 -12.59 20.00 -4.40
N ARG A 41 -13.34 19.53 -3.40
CA ARG A 41 -13.51 18.09 -3.17
C ARG A 41 -14.82 17.57 -3.74
N ILE A 42 -14.80 16.33 -4.21
CA ILE A 42 -16.00 15.55 -4.51
C ILE A 42 -16.17 14.54 -3.38
N TRP A 43 -17.30 14.62 -2.69
CA TRP A 43 -17.65 13.76 -1.57
C TRP A 43 -18.76 12.80 -2.02
N ILE A 44 -18.54 11.53 -1.77
CA ILE A 44 -19.44 10.44 -2.17
C ILE A 44 -19.89 9.76 -0.88
N GLY A 45 -21.18 9.88 -0.59
CA GLY A 45 -21.87 9.36 0.58
C GLY A 45 -21.88 10.29 1.79
N GLY A 46 -21.02 11.31 1.83
CA GLY A 46 -20.84 12.16 3.01
C GLY A 46 -20.92 13.65 2.72
N GLY A 47 -21.01 14.44 3.81
CA GLY A 47 -20.99 15.90 3.79
C GLY A 47 -20.40 16.47 5.08
N ALA A 48 -19.87 17.70 5.03
CA ALA A 48 -19.10 18.27 6.16
C ALA A 48 -19.94 18.51 7.43
N THR A 49 -21.27 18.49 7.29
CA THR A 49 -22.24 18.90 8.31
C THR A 49 -23.20 17.79 8.74
N ASN A 50 -23.03 16.57 8.24
CA ASN A 50 -24.02 15.50 8.43
C ASN A 50 -23.57 14.44 9.44
N THR A 51 -24.39 14.24 10.47
CA THR A 51 -24.27 13.23 11.54
C THR A 51 -25.29 12.08 11.42
N THR A 52 -26.14 12.10 10.40
CA THR A 52 -27.31 11.22 10.19
C THR A 52 -27.14 10.16 9.08
N GLY A 53 -25.95 10.05 8.46
CA GLY A 53 -25.63 9.03 7.44
C GLY A 53 -25.86 9.48 5.99
N GLY A 54 -25.54 8.62 5.02
CA GLY A 54 -25.69 8.92 3.60
C GLY A 54 -25.03 7.86 2.69
N ASP A 55 -25.65 7.61 1.54
CA ASP A 55 -25.24 6.61 0.57
C ASP A 55 -24.99 7.26 -0.80
N GLY A 56 -23.73 7.36 -1.20
CA GLY A 56 -23.35 7.99 -2.46
C GLY A 56 -22.74 7.01 -3.42
N THR A 57 -23.09 7.14 -4.70
CA THR A 57 -22.47 6.37 -5.78
C THR A 57 -21.92 7.31 -6.85
N LEU A 58 -20.68 7.10 -7.24
CA LEU A 58 -20.10 7.64 -8.47
C LEU A 58 -19.85 6.48 -9.44
N ASN A 59 -20.30 6.61 -10.68
CA ASN A 59 -19.97 5.69 -11.75
C ASN A 59 -19.21 6.43 -12.84
N MET A 60 -18.11 5.87 -13.31
CA MET A 60 -17.35 6.42 -14.42
C MET A 60 -17.03 5.31 -15.43
N THR A 61 -17.53 5.47 -16.65
CA THR A 61 -17.34 4.48 -17.74
C THR A 61 -16.43 4.99 -18.84
N ALA A 62 -16.28 6.31 -18.97
CA ALA A 62 -15.38 6.98 -19.92
C ALA A 62 -15.17 8.44 -19.49
N GLY A 63 -14.35 9.18 -20.26
CA GLY A 63 -14.09 10.59 -20.02
C GLY A 63 -12.97 10.83 -19.00
N GLU A 64 -12.96 12.02 -18.42
CA GLU A 64 -11.92 12.46 -17.49
C GLU A 64 -12.52 13.19 -16.28
N LEU A 65 -12.09 12.83 -15.08
CA LEU A 65 -12.24 13.65 -13.87
C LEU A 65 -10.88 14.26 -13.55
N LEU A 66 -10.76 15.56 -13.76
CA LEU A 66 -9.48 16.27 -13.76
C LEU A 66 -9.41 17.28 -12.61
N TYR A 67 -8.44 17.11 -11.71
CA TYR A 67 -8.09 18.11 -10.71
C TYR A 67 -6.91 18.96 -11.21
N VAL A 68 -7.11 20.28 -11.26
CA VAL A 68 -6.10 21.24 -11.73
C VAL A 68 -5.88 22.30 -10.67
N ALA A 69 -4.62 22.60 -10.35
CA ALA A 69 -4.23 23.77 -9.56
C ALA A 69 -3.50 24.81 -10.41
N ASN A 70 -3.60 26.08 -10.01
CA ASN A 70 -2.71 27.11 -10.53
C ASN A 70 -1.26 26.79 -10.10
N ALA A 71 -0.30 27.07 -10.99
CA ALA A 71 1.12 26.89 -10.70
C ALA A 71 1.51 27.65 -9.41
N GLY A 72 2.13 26.94 -8.46
CA GLY A 72 2.54 27.49 -7.17
C GLY A 72 1.47 27.48 -6.06
N SER A 73 0.25 26.99 -6.32
CA SER A 73 -0.74 26.86 -5.24
C SER A 73 -0.39 25.72 -4.28
N LEU A 74 -0.59 25.97 -2.98
CA LEU A 74 -0.50 24.96 -1.91
C LEU A 74 -1.85 24.29 -1.62
N ASN A 75 -2.93 24.73 -2.28
CA ASN A 75 -4.24 24.13 -2.10
C ASN A 75 -4.33 22.80 -2.85
N TYR A 76 -5.12 21.89 -2.31
CA TYR A 76 -5.31 20.56 -2.89
C TYR A 76 -6.78 20.18 -2.98
N GLY A 77 -7.11 19.56 -4.11
CA GLY A 77 -8.40 18.92 -4.38
C GLY A 77 -8.44 17.51 -3.84
N GLY A 78 -9.57 16.84 -4.02
CA GLY A 78 -9.61 15.44 -3.64
C GLY A 78 -10.94 14.74 -3.85
N LEU A 79 -10.82 13.42 -3.76
CA LEU A 79 -11.93 12.48 -3.70
C LEU A 79 -12.08 12.03 -2.26
N ALA A 80 -13.30 12.16 -1.71
CA ALA A 80 -13.65 11.60 -0.42
C ALA A 80 -14.81 10.64 -0.60
N ILE A 81 -14.59 9.37 -0.30
CA ILE A 81 -15.52 8.27 -0.58
C ILE A 81 -15.79 7.60 0.75
N GLY A 82 -17.03 7.66 1.23
CA GLY A 82 -17.35 7.04 2.51
C GLY A 82 -16.74 7.79 3.70
N ARG A 83 -16.89 9.13 3.75
CA ARG A 83 -16.32 9.98 4.80
C ARG A 83 -17.40 10.43 5.78
N GLY A 84 -17.28 10.01 7.04
CA GLY A 84 -18.19 10.37 8.14
C GLY A 84 -18.90 9.16 8.76
N SER A 85 -19.40 9.30 9.99
CA SER A 85 -20.06 8.19 10.70
C SER A 85 -21.38 7.79 10.03
N GLY A 86 -21.58 6.49 9.79
CA GLY A 86 -22.81 5.98 9.17
C GLY A 86 -22.96 6.32 7.69
N VAL A 87 -21.86 6.67 7.03
CA VAL A 87 -21.80 7.04 5.61
C VAL A 87 -21.23 5.89 4.78
N THR A 88 -21.88 5.59 3.66
CA THR A 88 -21.38 4.67 2.63
C THR A 88 -21.10 5.42 1.34
N GLY A 89 -19.87 5.34 0.83
CA GLY A 89 -19.52 5.87 -0.49
C GLY A 89 -19.02 4.75 -1.39
N ALA A 90 -19.49 4.72 -2.63
CA ALA A 90 -19.02 3.80 -3.65
C ALA A 90 -18.60 4.56 -4.91
N PHE A 91 -17.42 4.24 -5.44
CA PHE A 91 -16.98 4.70 -6.75
C PHE A 91 -16.58 3.51 -7.61
N THR A 92 -17.25 3.34 -8.75
CA THR A 92 -16.87 2.37 -9.77
C THR A 92 -16.32 3.10 -10.98
N GLN A 93 -15.01 2.97 -11.24
CA GLN A 93 -14.37 3.45 -12.45
C GLN A 93 -14.04 2.25 -13.34
N SER A 94 -14.82 2.09 -14.41
CA SER A 94 -14.66 1.00 -15.39
C SER A 94 -13.99 1.44 -16.70
N GLY A 95 -13.80 2.75 -16.88
CA GLY A 95 -13.05 3.34 -17.97
C GLY A 95 -12.76 4.82 -17.72
N GLY A 96 -12.11 5.47 -18.68
CA GLY A 96 -11.69 6.87 -18.56
C GLY A 96 -10.58 7.10 -17.52
N THR A 97 -10.33 8.36 -17.17
CA THR A 97 -9.22 8.72 -16.28
C THR A 97 -9.63 9.64 -15.14
N VAL A 98 -9.26 9.30 -13.91
CA VAL A 98 -9.20 10.24 -12.79
C VAL A 98 -7.78 10.77 -12.71
N ARG A 99 -7.59 12.07 -12.93
CA ARG A 99 -6.27 12.71 -12.99
C ARG A 99 -6.11 13.81 -11.96
N PHE A 100 -5.01 13.74 -11.22
CA PHE A 100 -4.51 14.83 -10.39
C PHE A 100 -3.33 15.50 -11.10
N SER A 101 -3.59 16.63 -11.74
CA SER A 101 -2.58 17.55 -12.27
C SER A 101 -2.11 18.58 -11.22
N SER A 102 -2.23 18.20 -9.94
CA SER A 102 -1.92 18.99 -8.75
C SER A 102 -1.61 18.06 -7.58
N ALA A 103 -1.14 18.62 -6.45
CA ALA A 103 -1.29 17.94 -5.17
C ALA A 103 -2.77 17.59 -4.90
N GLY A 104 -3.03 16.55 -4.12
CA GLY A 104 -4.38 16.02 -3.96
C GLY A 104 -4.57 15.21 -2.69
N ALA A 105 -5.82 14.84 -2.45
CA ALA A 105 -6.21 13.88 -1.43
C ALA A 105 -7.13 12.79 -1.99
N LEU A 106 -6.93 11.55 -1.54
CA LEU A 106 -7.85 10.44 -1.73
C LEU A 106 -8.21 9.86 -0.37
N ASP A 107 -9.44 10.08 0.09
CA ASP A 107 -9.97 9.51 1.34
C ASP A 107 -10.96 8.39 1.01
N LEU A 108 -10.64 7.14 1.35
CA LEU A 108 -11.55 5.99 1.24
C LEU A 108 -11.89 5.50 2.64
N GLY A 109 -13.15 5.61 3.06
CA GLY A 109 -13.59 5.07 4.34
C GLY A 109 -12.90 5.75 5.52
N THR A 110 -13.30 6.98 5.82
CA THR A 110 -12.67 7.77 6.88
C THR A 110 -13.68 8.29 7.90
N GLN A 111 -13.23 8.54 9.13
CA GLN A 111 -14.05 9.15 10.19
C GLN A 111 -15.36 8.40 10.50
N GLY A 112 -15.28 7.07 10.59
CA GLY A 112 -16.44 6.20 10.86
C GLY A 112 -17.23 5.75 9.63
N GLY A 113 -16.79 6.11 8.43
CA GLY A 113 -17.48 5.77 7.17
C GLY A 113 -16.93 4.52 6.49
N THR A 114 -17.72 4.02 5.55
CA THR A 114 -17.40 2.90 4.66
C THR A 114 -17.22 3.42 3.25
N GLY A 115 -16.00 3.34 2.71
CA GLY A 115 -15.66 3.80 1.37
C GLY A 115 -15.14 2.68 0.50
N SER A 116 -15.70 2.52 -0.69
CA SER A 116 -15.23 1.55 -1.69
C SER A 116 -14.90 2.25 -3.00
N TYR A 117 -13.72 1.95 -3.54
CA TYR A 117 -13.30 2.35 -4.87
C TYR A 117 -12.91 1.12 -5.69
N THR A 118 -13.69 0.82 -6.72
CA THR A 118 -13.40 -0.22 -7.70
C THR A 118 -12.86 0.41 -8.98
N LEU A 119 -11.56 0.20 -9.23
CA LEU A 119 -10.86 0.60 -10.45
C LEU A 119 -10.67 -0.65 -11.32
N GLN A 120 -11.36 -0.71 -12.46
CA GLN A 120 -11.46 -1.92 -13.27
C GLN A 120 -11.43 -1.62 -14.78
N GLY A 121 -11.42 -2.67 -15.60
CA GLY A 121 -11.36 -2.54 -17.05
C GLY A 121 -10.04 -1.88 -17.47
N ASP A 122 -10.10 -0.89 -18.35
CA ASP A 122 -8.94 -0.10 -18.79
C ASP A 122 -8.87 1.27 -18.08
N ALA A 123 -9.55 1.41 -16.94
CA ALA A 123 -9.60 2.65 -16.18
C ALA A 123 -8.22 3.06 -15.64
N VAL A 124 -8.00 4.37 -15.58
CA VAL A 124 -6.74 4.96 -15.09
C VAL A 124 -7.00 5.89 -13.91
N PHE A 125 -6.29 5.67 -12.80
CA PHE A 125 -6.09 6.65 -11.75
C PHE A 125 -4.66 7.18 -11.83
N ASP A 126 -4.51 8.46 -12.16
CA ASP A 126 -3.25 9.12 -12.47
C ASP A 126 -2.99 10.27 -11.49
N ALA A 127 -2.12 10.03 -10.51
CA ALA A 127 -1.60 11.06 -9.62
C ALA A 127 -0.09 11.25 -9.79
N THR A 128 0.39 11.16 -11.03
CA THR A 128 1.83 11.24 -11.33
C THR A 128 2.43 12.63 -11.18
N SER A 129 1.59 13.67 -11.10
CA SER A 129 2.05 15.05 -10.79
C SER A 129 2.60 15.19 -9.36
N GLY A 130 2.33 14.23 -8.47
CA GLY A 130 2.85 14.21 -7.11
C GLY A 130 2.01 14.92 -6.06
N GLY A 131 2.46 14.87 -4.81
CA GLY A 131 1.80 15.53 -3.68
C GLY A 131 0.48 14.89 -3.22
N LEU A 132 0.09 13.72 -3.75
CA LEU A 132 -1.13 13.03 -3.33
C LEU A 132 -0.97 12.36 -1.97
N THR A 133 -1.83 12.73 -1.02
CA THR A 133 -2.00 11.99 0.24
C THR A 133 -3.23 11.11 0.17
N ALA A 134 -3.07 9.80 0.37
CA ALA A 134 -4.16 8.84 0.32
C ALA A 134 -4.35 8.13 1.66
N TYR A 135 -5.61 8.03 2.09
CA TYR A 135 -6.05 7.23 3.23
C TYR A 135 -7.03 6.16 2.74
N VAL A 136 -6.74 4.90 3.04
CA VAL A 136 -7.65 3.78 2.83
C VAL A 136 -7.95 3.17 4.18
N GLY A 137 -9.13 3.46 4.73
CA GLY A 137 -9.51 3.05 6.08
C GLY A 137 -8.76 3.83 7.15
N SER A 138 -9.36 4.89 7.68
CA SER A 138 -8.74 5.70 8.72
C SER A 138 -9.74 6.32 9.69
N ARG A 139 -9.41 6.35 10.99
CA ARG A 139 -10.20 7.13 11.96
C ARG A 139 -10.21 8.62 11.67
N THR A 140 -9.15 9.14 11.08
CA THR A 140 -8.99 10.57 10.82
C THR A 140 -8.62 10.83 9.36
N SER A 141 -8.85 12.05 8.91
CA SER A 141 -8.28 12.56 7.67
C SER A 141 -7.63 13.91 8.02
N GLY A 142 -6.40 13.87 8.54
CA GLY A 142 -5.72 15.02 9.15
C GLY A 142 -5.90 15.14 10.67
N ALA A 143 -5.26 16.15 11.27
CA ALA A 143 -5.24 16.38 12.71
C ALA A 143 -6.61 16.84 13.23
N GLY A 144 -7.26 16.04 14.09
CA GLY A 144 -8.37 16.51 14.93
C GLY A 144 -9.75 15.84 14.78
N GLY A 145 -9.87 14.69 14.11
CA GLY A 145 -11.15 13.99 14.03
C GLY A 145 -11.47 13.13 15.26
N SER A 146 -12.65 13.29 15.86
CA SER A 146 -13.22 12.38 16.88
C SER A 146 -13.82 11.09 16.27
N GLY A 147 -13.17 10.52 15.25
CA GLY A 147 -13.74 9.46 14.42
C GLY A 147 -13.89 8.11 15.13
N THR A 148 -14.91 7.33 14.74
CA THR A 148 -15.05 5.90 15.04
C THR A 148 -14.23 5.07 14.03
N ALA A 149 -14.11 3.75 14.25
CA ALA A 149 -13.39 2.88 13.30
C ALA A 149 -14.06 2.95 11.92
N ALA A 150 -13.25 3.07 10.86
CA ALA A 150 -13.71 3.25 9.48
C ALA A 150 -13.20 2.13 8.58
N GLN A 151 -13.87 1.87 7.46
CA GLN A 151 -13.48 0.82 6.51
C GLN A 151 -13.30 1.41 5.11
N GLY A 152 -12.08 1.31 4.58
CA GLY A 152 -11.76 1.71 3.21
C GLY A 152 -11.32 0.52 2.38
N THR A 153 -11.85 0.40 1.16
CA THR A 153 -11.47 -0.63 0.20
C THR A 153 -11.10 0.00 -1.14
N LEU A 154 -9.96 -0.41 -1.70
CA LEU A 154 -9.55 -0.14 -3.07
C LEU A 154 -9.35 -1.48 -3.80
N THR A 155 -10.13 -1.72 -4.85
CA THR A 155 -9.99 -2.90 -5.72
C THR A 155 -9.48 -2.47 -7.09
N ILE A 156 -8.44 -3.15 -7.58
CA ILE A 156 -7.76 -2.84 -8.84
C ILE A 156 -7.74 -4.12 -9.70
N SER A 157 -8.55 -4.12 -10.75
CA SER A 157 -8.84 -5.33 -11.55
C SER A 157 -8.76 -5.10 -13.06
N GLY A 158 -8.89 -6.15 -13.86
CA GLY A 158 -8.76 -6.08 -15.32
C GLY A 158 -7.36 -5.60 -15.76
N ASN A 159 -7.31 -4.54 -16.56
CA ASN A 159 -6.10 -3.86 -17.03
C ASN A 159 -5.90 -2.49 -16.37
N ALA A 160 -6.60 -2.24 -15.26
CA ALA A 160 -6.61 -0.95 -14.59
C ALA A 160 -5.21 -0.49 -14.18
N GLN A 161 -4.99 0.82 -14.25
CA GLN A 161 -3.72 1.44 -13.86
C GLN A 161 -3.91 2.40 -12.70
N PHE A 162 -3.19 2.19 -11.62
CA PHE A 162 -3.17 3.09 -10.46
C PHE A 162 -1.75 3.61 -10.24
N SER A 163 -1.57 4.92 -10.37
CA SER A 163 -0.25 5.55 -10.22
C SER A 163 -0.28 6.65 -9.15
N MET A 164 0.59 6.52 -8.15
CA MET A 164 0.94 7.54 -7.18
C MET A 164 2.45 7.73 -7.19
N THR A 165 2.93 8.74 -7.91
CA THR A 165 4.37 8.99 -8.04
C THR A 165 4.72 10.40 -7.61
N THR A 166 5.99 10.65 -7.34
CA THR A 166 6.52 12.00 -7.29
C THR A 166 6.42 12.62 -8.67
N GLY A 167 5.99 13.87 -8.71
CA GLY A 167 6.07 14.72 -9.89
C GLY A 167 6.54 16.11 -9.46
N THR A 168 6.01 17.14 -10.10
CA THR A 168 6.34 18.53 -9.78
C THR A 168 5.94 18.92 -8.34
N PHE A 169 4.93 18.26 -7.78
CA PHE A 169 4.49 18.47 -6.40
C PHE A 169 5.21 17.49 -5.47
N ALA A 170 6.04 18.05 -4.58
CA ALA A 170 6.81 17.27 -3.62
C ALA A 170 5.91 16.55 -2.59
N GLY A 171 6.39 15.42 -2.08
CA GLY A 171 5.76 14.66 -1.01
C GLY A 171 4.96 13.48 -1.53
N GLY A 172 3.72 13.40 -1.08
CA GLY A 172 2.84 12.25 -1.28
C GLY A 172 3.04 11.17 -0.25
N GLN A 173 1.96 10.50 0.10
CA GLN A 173 1.96 9.46 1.13
C GLN A 173 0.72 8.58 1.00
N LEU A 174 0.87 7.30 1.31
CA LEU A 174 -0.23 6.34 1.34
C LEU A 174 -0.31 5.69 2.72
N TYR A 175 -1.49 5.78 3.31
CA TYR A 175 -1.88 5.13 4.55
C TYR A 175 -2.99 4.13 4.29
N VAL A 176 -2.80 2.90 4.75
CA VAL A 176 -3.79 1.82 4.64
C VAL A 176 -4.02 1.25 6.03
N GLY A 177 -5.22 1.40 6.56
CA GLY A 177 -5.54 1.01 7.93
C GLY A 177 -4.79 1.86 8.94
N ASP A 178 -5.20 3.11 9.08
CA ASP A 178 -4.63 4.03 10.07
C ASP A 178 -5.55 4.17 11.29
N SER A 179 -4.94 4.13 12.49
CA SER A 179 -5.55 4.44 13.78
C SER A 179 -6.90 3.72 13.94
N LYS A 180 -6.98 2.45 14.33
CA LYS A 180 -8.18 1.56 14.29
C LYS A 180 -8.93 1.44 12.96
N GLY A 181 -8.58 2.18 11.90
CA GLY A 181 -9.18 2.02 10.59
C GLY A 181 -8.81 0.67 9.98
N ILE A 182 -9.71 0.12 9.17
CA ILE A 182 -9.47 -1.09 8.37
C ILE A 182 -9.33 -0.65 6.92
N GLY A 183 -8.12 -0.79 6.38
CA GLY A 183 -7.80 -0.49 4.99
C GLY A 183 -7.48 -1.76 4.23
N ILE A 184 -8.10 -1.94 3.07
CA ILE A 184 -7.85 -3.10 2.21
C ILE A 184 -7.57 -2.60 0.79
N ILE A 185 -6.43 -2.99 0.24
CA ILE A 185 -6.13 -2.87 -1.19
C ILE A 185 -6.09 -4.28 -1.78
N THR A 186 -6.84 -4.52 -2.85
CA THR A 186 -6.86 -5.78 -3.59
C THR A 186 -6.47 -5.53 -5.03
N GLN A 187 -5.45 -6.24 -5.51
CA GLN A 187 -5.03 -6.27 -6.90
C GLN A 187 -5.21 -7.69 -7.45
N ASP A 188 -6.13 -7.86 -8.38
CA ASP A 188 -6.57 -9.16 -8.92
C ASP A 188 -6.68 -9.21 -10.45
N GLY A 189 -6.47 -8.09 -11.13
CA GLY A 189 -6.43 -8.04 -12.59
C GLY A 189 -5.09 -8.49 -13.15
N ALA A 190 -5.07 -9.50 -14.03
CA ALA A 190 -3.82 -9.97 -14.63
C ALA A 190 -3.07 -8.88 -15.43
N GLY A 191 -3.80 -7.95 -16.05
CA GLY A 191 -3.22 -6.79 -16.75
C GLY A 191 -3.08 -5.54 -15.87
N SER A 192 -3.53 -5.59 -14.61
CA SER A 192 -3.53 -4.41 -13.74
C SER A 192 -2.10 -4.01 -13.36
N SER A 193 -1.88 -2.70 -13.22
CA SER A 193 -0.61 -2.16 -12.76
C SER A 193 -0.79 -1.12 -11.66
N VAL A 194 0.01 -1.25 -10.61
CA VAL A 194 0.07 -0.32 -9.48
C VAL A 194 1.49 0.21 -9.39
N THR A 195 1.64 1.52 -9.52
CA THR A 195 2.95 2.19 -9.39
C THR A 195 2.92 3.14 -8.20
N LEU A 196 3.80 2.88 -7.23
CA LEU A 196 4.02 3.73 -6.06
C LEU A 196 5.45 4.26 -6.09
N ALA A 197 5.63 5.57 -6.15
CA ALA A 197 6.94 6.21 -6.09
C ALA A 197 6.82 7.50 -5.26
N VAL A 198 6.55 7.38 -3.97
CA VAL A 198 6.28 8.51 -3.05
C VAL A 198 7.47 8.78 -2.14
N LEU A 199 7.72 10.04 -1.75
CA LEU A 199 8.88 10.41 -0.91
C LEU A 199 8.78 9.97 0.55
N ASN A 200 7.55 9.85 1.05
CA ASN A 200 7.27 9.46 2.43
C ASN A 200 6.97 7.96 2.51
N PRO A 201 7.16 7.32 3.68
CA PRO A 201 6.81 5.93 3.87
C PRO A 201 5.36 5.64 3.50
N THR A 202 5.16 4.59 2.69
CA THR A 202 3.87 3.93 2.51
C THR A 202 3.64 3.02 3.71
N ARG A 203 2.50 3.17 4.39
CA ARG A 203 2.26 2.55 5.69
C ARG A 203 0.98 1.73 5.68
N PHE A 204 1.10 0.46 6.07
CA PHE A 204 0.00 -0.45 6.34
C PHE A 204 -0.06 -0.73 7.84
N GLY A 205 -1.22 -0.50 8.46
CA GLY A 205 -1.39 -0.66 9.90
C GLY A 205 -0.59 0.37 10.69
N SER A 206 -1.02 1.64 10.64
CA SER A 206 -0.38 2.76 11.34
C SER A 206 -1.25 3.35 12.45
N ASP A 207 -0.69 4.27 13.23
CA ASP A 207 -1.39 5.08 14.22
C ASP A 207 -0.86 6.52 14.14
N VAL A 208 -0.79 7.09 12.93
CA VAL A 208 -0.18 8.41 12.75
C VAL A 208 -1.02 9.50 13.42
N SER A 209 -2.31 9.27 13.64
CA SER A 209 -3.14 10.17 14.42
C SER A 209 -3.01 9.99 15.94
N ASN A 210 -2.18 9.05 16.40
CA ASN A 210 -1.75 8.85 17.79
C ASN A 210 -2.91 8.66 18.78
N TYR A 211 -3.88 7.81 18.42
CA TYR A 211 -5.04 7.50 19.27
C TYR A 211 -4.88 6.21 20.09
N GLY A 212 -3.70 5.60 20.09
CA GLY A 212 -3.28 4.57 21.06
C GLY A 212 -3.65 3.13 20.69
N THR A 213 -4.04 2.88 19.44
CA THR A 213 -4.45 1.57 18.93
C THR A 213 -4.35 1.63 17.40
N GLY A 214 -3.24 1.15 16.84
CA GLY A 214 -3.04 1.21 15.39
C GLY A 214 -4.16 0.55 14.57
N GLY A 215 -4.21 0.89 13.29
CA GLY A 215 -5.16 0.34 12.34
C GLY A 215 -4.72 -1.00 11.77
N THR A 216 -5.57 -1.56 10.91
CA THR A 216 -5.33 -2.81 10.18
C THR A 216 -5.25 -2.51 8.68
N GLY A 217 -4.05 -2.62 8.11
CA GLY A 217 -3.81 -2.40 6.69
C GLY A 217 -3.48 -3.70 5.97
N ILE A 218 -4.16 -3.97 4.86
CA ILE A 218 -3.99 -5.19 4.07
C ILE A 218 -3.73 -4.83 2.60
N TYR A 219 -2.73 -5.45 2.00
CA TYR A 219 -2.54 -5.50 0.56
C TYR A 219 -2.63 -6.95 0.09
N ASN A 220 -3.53 -7.25 -0.85
CA ASN A 220 -3.67 -8.55 -1.49
C ASN A 220 -3.24 -8.45 -2.96
N LEU A 221 -2.17 -9.15 -3.32
CA LEU A 221 -1.70 -9.30 -4.70
C LEU A 221 -1.96 -10.73 -5.17
N SER A 222 -2.97 -10.89 -6.03
CA SER A 222 -3.32 -12.19 -6.62
C SER A 222 -3.02 -12.26 -8.12
N ALA A 223 -2.95 -11.12 -8.81
CA ALA A 223 -2.50 -11.01 -10.19
C ALA A 223 -1.99 -9.59 -10.48
N GLY A 224 -1.43 -9.37 -11.68
CA GLY A 224 -0.96 -8.05 -12.12
C GLY A 224 0.44 -7.70 -11.59
N THR A 225 0.76 -6.40 -11.67
CA THR A 225 2.07 -5.86 -11.32
C THR A 225 1.97 -4.78 -10.25
N LEU A 226 2.74 -4.92 -9.18
CA LEU A 226 2.99 -3.87 -8.18
C LEU A 226 4.44 -3.41 -8.30
N SER A 227 4.65 -2.13 -8.61
CA SER A 227 5.97 -1.50 -8.70
C SER A 227 6.09 -0.41 -7.65
N VAL A 228 6.84 -0.67 -6.58
CA VAL A 228 7.22 0.33 -5.59
C VAL A 228 8.63 0.83 -5.89
N GLN A 229 8.75 2.06 -6.37
CA GLN A 229 10.00 2.65 -6.84
C GLN A 229 10.63 3.54 -5.76
N SER A 230 11.95 3.72 -5.84
CA SER A 230 12.65 4.69 -4.99
C SER A 230 12.51 6.08 -5.60
N ALA A 231 11.79 6.97 -4.91
CA ALA A 231 11.72 8.38 -5.25
C ALA A 231 12.77 9.23 -4.50
N GLY A 232 13.70 8.60 -3.78
CA GLY A 232 14.59 9.26 -2.82
C GLY A 232 13.89 9.52 -1.47
N GLY A 233 14.34 10.53 -0.72
CA GLY A 233 13.73 10.90 0.57
C GLY A 233 13.80 9.79 1.63
N SER A 234 12.71 9.63 2.39
CA SER A 234 12.56 8.61 3.44
C SER A 234 11.66 7.45 2.99
N SER A 235 11.59 7.19 1.69
CA SER A 235 10.70 6.21 1.08
C SER A 235 10.95 4.81 1.66
N GLN A 236 9.87 4.20 2.18
CA GLN A 236 9.86 2.84 2.71
C GLN A 236 8.48 2.23 2.43
N LEU A 237 8.43 0.90 2.34
CA LEU A 237 7.20 0.14 2.36
C LEU A 237 7.10 -0.56 3.72
N ILE A 238 6.15 -0.14 4.55
CA ILE A 238 6.06 -0.60 5.95
C ILE A 238 4.74 -1.33 6.19
N PHE A 239 4.83 -2.54 6.72
CA PHE A 239 3.69 -3.29 7.25
C PHE A 239 3.84 -3.41 8.77
N GLY A 240 2.87 -2.89 9.53
CA GLY A 240 2.98 -2.72 10.98
C GLY A 240 3.82 -1.49 11.31
N ALA A 241 3.27 -0.30 11.07
CA ALA A 241 4.03 0.95 11.07
C ALA A 241 4.02 1.72 12.40
N ALA A 242 3.18 1.31 13.36
CA ALA A 242 3.05 1.93 14.68
C ALA A 242 2.57 0.90 15.72
N SER A 243 2.73 1.20 17.01
CA SER A 243 2.24 0.35 18.11
C SER A 243 0.74 0.04 17.97
N GLY A 244 0.36 -1.22 18.15
CA GLY A 244 -1.00 -1.73 17.93
C GLY A 244 -1.42 -1.84 16.45
N GLY A 245 -0.61 -1.32 15.52
CA GLY A 245 -0.87 -1.40 14.08
C GLY A 245 -0.55 -2.77 13.52
N THR A 246 -1.44 -3.28 12.67
CA THR A 246 -1.29 -4.56 11.98
C THR A 246 -1.22 -4.33 10.47
N GLY A 247 -0.08 -4.60 9.85
CA GLY A 247 0.09 -4.57 8.41
C GLY A 247 0.23 -5.99 7.83
N THR A 248 -0.46 -6.26 6.72
CA THR A 248 -0.39 -7.56 6.03
C THR A 248 -0.18 -7.36 4.53
N PHE A 249 0.78 -8.09 3.96
CA PHE A 249 0.97 -8.24 2.53
C PHE A 249 0.80 -9.70 2.13
N ASN A 250 -0.26 -10.01 1.39
CA ASN A 250 -0.50 -11.34 0.84
C ASN A 250 -0.14 -11.35 -0.64
N ILE A 251 0.69 -12.30 -1.04
CA ILE A 251 1.06 -12.53 -2.45
C ILE A 251 0.72 -13.97 -2.79
N SER A 252 -0.35 -14.14 -3.56
CA SER A 252 -0.79 -15.45 -4.07
C SER A 252 -0.54 -15.59 -5.58
N GLY A 253 -0.27 -14.48 -6.27
CA GLY A 253 0.08 -14.43 -7.68
C GLY A 253 0.64 -13.05 -8.06
N GLY A 254 0.74 -12.77 -9.36
CA GLY A 254 1.30 -11.50 -9.86
C GLY A 254 2.80 -11.30 -9.54
N SER A 255 3.27 -10.08 -9.76
CA SER A 255 4.65 -9.68 -9.51
C SER A 255 4.73 -8.37 -8.73
N ALA A 256 5.40 -8.39 -7.57
CA ALA A 256 5.76 -7.21 -6.80
C ALA A 256 7.26 -6.92 -6.92
N THR A 257 7.62 -5.71 -7.37
CA THR A 257 8.99 -5.20 -7.36
C THR A 257 9.08 -4.02 -6.41
N VAL A 258 9.97 -4.10 -5.43
CA VAL A 258 10.13 -3.07 -4.38
C VAL A 258 11.57 -2.58 -4.40
N ALA A 259 11.78 -1.30 -4.69
CA ALA A 259 13.09 -0.63 -4.78
C ALA A 259 13.39 0.25 -3.55
N VAL A 260 12.58 0.15 -2.51
CA VAL A 260 12.74 0.83 -1.21
C VAL A 260 12.81 -0.22 -0.09
N PRO A 261 13.32 0.08 1.11
CA PRO A 261 13.29 -0.86 2.21
C PRO A 261 11.87 -1.40 2.48
N LEU A 262 11.75 -2.73 2.55
CA LEU A 262 10.55 -3.42 3.02
C LEU A 262 10.71 -3.67 4.52
N VAL A 263 9.88 -3.01 5.33
CA VAL A 263 9.97 -3.06 6.80
C VAL A 263 8.75 -3.76 7.38
N LEU A 264 8.99 -4.78 8.20
CA LEU A 264 7.94 -5.50 8.91
C LEU A 264 8.03 -5.18 10.40
N ALA A 265 6.91 -4.71 10.96
CA ALA A 265 6.75 -4.36 12.36
C ALA A 265 7.80 -3.34 12.85
N SER A 266 7.75 -2.12 12.30
CA SER A 266 8.80 -1.11 12.48
C SER A 266 9.03 -0.70 13.93
N THR A 267 7.98 -0.76 14.77
CA THR A 267 8.02 -0.32 16.17
C THR A 267 7.57 -1.42 17.12
N ALA A 268 8.02 -1.38 18.38
CA ALA A 268 7.50 -2.25 19.43
C ALA A 268 5.97 -2.18 19.50
N GLY A 269 5.33 -3.33 19.73
CA GLY A 269 3.87 -3.46 19.77
C GLY A 269 3.16 -3.45 18.41
N SER A 270 3.87 -3.27 17.29
CA SER A 270 3.31 -3.43 15.95
C SER A 270 3.41 -4.88 15.46
N THR A 271 2.54 -5.25 14.52
CA THR A 271 2.58 -6.55 13.83
C THR A 271 2.67 -6.33 12.32
N GLY A 272 3.67 -6.94 11.69
CA GLY A 272 3.92 -6.81 10.25
C GLY A 272 4.09 -8.17 9.62
N THR A 273 3.24 -8.50 8.65
CA THR A 273 3.24 -9.82 8.02
C THR A 273 3.37 -9.73 6.51
N VAL A 274 4.18 -10.61 5.94
CA VAL A 274 4.22 -10.89 4.50
C VAL A 274 4.05 -12.39 4.32
N THR A 275 3.12 -12.78 3.44
CA THR A 275 2.87 -14.19 3.12
C THR A 275 2.91 -14.38 1.61
N LEU A 276 3.90 -15.13 1.13
CA LEU A 276 4.03 -15.56 -0.25
C LEU A 276 3.57 -17.01 -0.37
N THR A 277 2.47 -17.22 -1.10
CA THR A 277 1.95 -18.56 -1.47
C THR A 277 2.05 -18.82 -2.98
N GLY A 278 2.31 -17.77 -3.76
CA GLY A 278 2.53 -17.81 -5.21
C GLY A 278 3.13 -16.49 -5.68
N GLY A 279 3.17 -16.28 -7.00
CA GLY A 279 3.71 -15.05 -7.60
C GLY A 279 5.19 -14.81 -7.32
N SER A 280 5.62 -13.57 -7.45
CA SER A 280 7.00 -13.15 -7.16
C SER A 280 7.07 -11.85 -6.36
N LEU A 281 7.99 -11.79 -5.39
CA LEU A 281 8.43 -10.55 -4.73
C LEU A 281 9.92 -10.34 -5.02
N THR A 282 10.27 -9.19 -5.59
CA THR A 282 11.66 -8.82 -5.86
C THR A 282 12.01 -7.55 -5.09
N LEU A 283 13.03 -7.64 -4.22
CA LEU A 283 13.69 -6.47 -3.64
C LEU A 283 14.84 -6.08 -4.58
N SER A 284 14.72 -4.89 -5.17
CA SER A 284 15.60 -4.43 -6.24
C SER A 284 16.44 -3.23 -5.80
N GLY A 285 17.51 -2.94 -6.54
CA GLY A 285 18.44 -1.87 -6.22
C GLY A 285 19.09 -2.10 -4.84
N ALA A 286 19.02 -1.09 -3.97
CA ALA A 286 19.53 -1.15 -2.60
C ALA A 286 18.45 -1.55 -1.57
N SER A 287 17.31 -2.08 -2.01
CA SER A 287 16.24 -2.56 -1.12
C SER A 287 16.69 -3.80 -0.33
N TYR A 288 16.08 -3.98 0.83
CA TYR A 288 16.28 -5.10 1.74
C TYR A 288 14.99 -5.35 2.54
N LEU A 289 14.90 -6.54 3.13
CA LEU A 289 13.88 -6.89 4.11
C LEU A 289 14.40 -6.61 5.51
N SER A 290 13.67 -5.80 6.29
CA SER A 290 14.02 -5.48 7.67
C SER A 290 12.88 -5.86 8.62
N PHE A 291 13.16 -6.75 9.56
CA PHE A 291 12.32 -6.92 10.74
C PHE A 291 12.65 -5.81 11.74
N GLY A 292 11.65 -5.00 12.09
CA GLY A 292 11.78 -3.93 13.08
C GLY A 292 11.72 -4.45 14.52
N SER A 293 11.32 -3.58 15.44
CA SER A 293 11.25 -3.90 16.88
C SER A 293 9.92 -4.53 17.34
N GLY A 294 8.95 -4.66 16.44
CA GLY A 294 7.68 -5.35 16.71
C GLY A 294 7.70 -6.83 16.30
N THR A 295 6.51 -7.41 16.14
CA THR A 295 6.32 -8.79 15.70
C THR A 295 6.28 -8.85 14.17
N GLY A 296 7.45 -9.03 13.56
CA GLY A 296 7.58 -9.17 12.11
C GLY A 296 7.62 -10.64 11.67
N THR A 297 6.81 -11.01 10.69
CA THR A 297 6.77 -12.36 10.11
C THR A 297 6.81 -12.31 8.58
N PHE A 298 7.75 -13.03 7.99
CA PHE A 298 7.83 -13.28 6.55
C PHE A 298 7.67 -14.77 6.31
N THR A 299 6.64 -15.18 5.56
CA THR A 299 6.39 -16.58 5.22
C THR A 299 6.52 -16.79 3.72
N LEU A 300 7.43 -17.67 3.33
CA LEU A 300 7.68 -18.07 1.94
C LEU A 300 7.23 -19.52 1.74
N ASP A 301 5.93 -19.73 1.51
CA ASP A 301 5.31 -21.05 1.34
C ASP A 301 4.86 -21.32 -0.12
N GLY A 302 5.38 -20.55 -1.07
CA GLY A 302 5.22 -20.72 -2.51
C GLY A 302 5.85 -19.54 -3.26
N GLY A 303 5.76 -19.52 -4.59
CA GLY A 303 6.29 -18.42 -5.40
C GLY A 303 7.82 -18.21 -5.26
N THR A 304 8.27 -17.01 -5.63
CA THR A 304 9.69 -16.61 -5.57
C THR A 304 9.89 -15.33 -4.75
N PHE A 305 10.96 -15.30 -3.96
CA PHE A 305 11.45 -14.11 -3.27
C PHE A 305 12.88 -13.81 -3.72
N THR A 306 13.06 -12.77 -4.52
CA THR A 306 14.39 -12.34 -4.99
C THR A 306 14.92 -11.22 -4.11
N VAL A 307 16.10 -11.43 -3.53
CA VAL A 307 16.79 -10.46 -2.67
C VAL A 307 18.30 -10.61 -2.82
N GLY A 308 19.06 -9.54 -2.60
CA GLY A 308 20.51 -9.55 -2.66
C GLY A 308 21.13 -8.49 -1.77
N GLY A 309 22.44 -8.33 -1.88
CA GLY A 309 23.21 -7.33 -1.15
C GLY A 309 23.63 -7.74 0.26
N THR A 310 24.43 -6.88 0.87
CA THR A 310 24.88 -7.03 2.26
C THR A 310 23.72 -6.75 3.21
N ASP A 311 23.44 -7.69 4.13
CA ASP A 311 22.30 -7.64 5.05
C ASP A 311 20.95 -7.48 4.32
N GLY A 312 20.80 -8.15 3.17
CA GLY A 312 19.60 -8.12 2.34
C GLY A 312 18.33 -8.59 3.07
N ILE A 313 18.51 -9.42 4.10
CA ILE A 313 17.48 -9.74 5.11
C ILE A 313 18.11 -9.52 6.49
N ARG A 314 17.46 -8.74 7.36
CA ARG A 314 18.01 -8.34 8.65
C ARG A 314 16.96 -8.18 9.75
N GLY A 315 17.42 -8.16 11.00
CA GLY A 315 16.58 -8.06 12.20
C GLY A 315 16.16 -9.43 12.74
N THR A 316 15.44 -9.43 13.86
CA THR A 316 15.15 -10.62 14.69
C THR A 316 13.71 -11.13 14.56
N GLY A 317 13.06 -10.87 13.42
CA GLY A 317 11.71 -11.38 13.15
C GLY A 317 11.70 -12.84 12.71
N GLN A 318 10.51 -13.36 12.45
CA GLN A 318 10.30 -14.74 12.01
C GLN A 318 10.36 -14.83 10.49
N PHE A 319 11.35 -15.54 9.95
CA PHE A 319 11.35 -15.99 8.56
C PHE A 319 10.96 -17.48 8.52
N ASN A 320 9.75 -17.75 8.03
CA ASN A 320 9.21 -19.08 7.85
C ASN A 320 9.41 -19.52 6.39
N PHE A 321 10.19 -20.57 6.17
CA PHE A 321 10.55 -21.04 4.85
C PHE A 321 9.89 -22.40 4.54
N GLY A 322 8.82 -22.35 3.76
CA GLY A 322 8.08 -23.51 3.29
C GLY A 322 8.47 -23.90 1.87
N THR A 323 7.47 -24.06 0.98
CA THR A 323 7.68 -24.54 -0.40
C THR A 323 8.17 -23.51 -1.42
N GLY A 324 8.38 -22.24 -1.03
CA GLY A 324 8.83 -21.21 -1.97
C GLY A 324 10.31 -21.30 -2.35
N THR A 325 10.74 -20.39 -3.22
CA THR A 325 12.15 -20.25 -3.62
C THR A 325 12.69 -18.86 -3.26
N LEU A 326 13.76 -18.81 -2.49
CA LEU A 326 14.56 -17.60 -2.29
C LEU A 326 15.63 -17.57 -3.39
N ILE A 327 15.68 -16.49 -4.15
CA ILE A 327 16.64 -16.27 -5.23
C ILE A 327 17.63 -15.20 -4.80
N ALA A 328 18.92 -15.53 -4.81
CA ALA A 328 19.98 -14.53 -4.62
C ALA A 328 20.10 -13.66 -5.88
N GLY A 329 19.47 -12.48 -5.87
CA GLY A 329 19.47 -11.55 -7.01
C GLY A 329 20.84 -10.90 -7.27
N SER A 330 21.69 -10.88 -6.25
CA SER A 330 23.11 -10.52 -6.27
C SER A 330 23.79 -11.25 -5.10
N ALA A 331 25.08 -11.04 -4.87
CA ALA A 331 25.75 -11.60 -3.69
C ALA A 331 24.97 -11.21 -2.42
N LEU A 332 24.49 -12.22 -1.69
CA LEU A 332 23.59 -12.04 -0.56
C LEU A 332 24.31 -12.38 0.74
N THR A 333 24.24 -11.50 1.73
CA THR A 333 24.52 -11.85 3.12
C THR A 333 23.30 -11.57 3.99
N THR A 334 23.05 -12.44 4.97
CA THR A 334 21.99 -12.23 5.95
C THR A 334 22.35 -12.83 7.30
N SER A 335 21.96 -12.12 8.36
CA SER A 335 22.08 -12.54 9.76
C SER A 335 20.75 -12.99 10.38
N SER A 336 19.63 -12.89 9.65
CA SER A 336 18.32 -13.31 10.15
C SER A 336 18.21 -14.83 10.24
N ALA A 337 17.60 -15.31 11.32
CA ALA A 337 17.31 -16.73 11.50
C ALA A 337 16.21 -17.19 10.53
N LEU A 338 16.32 -18.45 10.07
CA LEU A 338 15.35 -19.08 9.18
C LEU A 338 14.75 -20.32 9.87
N THR A 339 13.45 -20.52 9.70
CA THR A 339 12.76 -21.73 10.17
C THR A 339 12.22 -22.51 8.97
N LEU A 340 12.74 -23.71 8.71
CA LEU A 340 12.27 -24.61 7.67
C LEU A 340 10.98 -25.31 8.14
N LEU A 341 9.89 -25.10 7.40
CA LEU A 341 8.57 -25.60 7.80
C LEU A 341 8.46 -27.11 7.63
N ALA A 342 7.83 -27.77 8.61
CA ALA A 342 7.69 -29.22 8.67
C ALA A 342 7.01 -29.79 7.42
N GLY A 343 7.57 -30.89 6.88
CA GLY A 343 7.03 -31.56 5.69
C GLY A 343 7.14 -30.75 4.39
N LYS A 344 7.88 -29.64 4.38
CA LYS A 344 8.16 -28.81 3.20
C LYS A 344 9.64 -28.87 2.81
N THR A 345 9.93 -28.49 1.56
CA THR A 345 11.30 -28.30 1.06
C THR A 345 11.48 -26.84 0.66
N ALA A 346 12.30 -26.13 1.43
CA ALA A 346 12.71 -24.75 1.14
C ALA A 346 13.82 -24.72 0.10
N THR A 347 13.73 -23.83 -0.89
CA THR A 347 14.73 -23.76 -1.97
C THR A 347 15.50 -22.45 -1.94
N ILE A 348 16.82 -22.52 -1.79
CA ILE A 348 17.72 -21.39 -2.01
C ILE A 348 18.37 -21.56 -3.38
N ASP A 349 17.98 -20.71 -4.32
CA ASP A 349 18.63 -20.57 -5.61
C ASP A 349 19.71 -19.50 -5.53
N THR A 350 20.97 -19.89 -5.68
CA THR A 350 22.05 -18.92 -5.68
C THR A 350 22.16 -18.13 -6.97
N ASN A 351 21.49 -18.54 -8.05
CA ASN A 351 21.45 -17.82 -9.31
C ASN A 351 22.86 -17.44 -9.84
N GLY A 352 23.84 -18.33 -9.64
CA GLY A 352 25.24 -18.11 -10.02
C GLY A 352 26.05 -17.19 -9.08
N THR A 353 25.47 -16.71 -7.98
CA THR A 353 26.09 -15.79 -7.01
C THR A 353 26.45 -16.47 -5.69
N THR A 354 27.12 -15.76 -4.79
CA THR A 354 27.36 -16.24 -3.42
C THR A 354 26.18 -15.86 -2.52
N ALA A 355 25.66 -16.80 -1.74
CA ALA A 355 24.69 -16.54 -0.69
C ALA A 355 25.20 -17.04 0.66
N THR A 356 25.32 -16.14 1.64
CA THR A 356 25.85 -16.43 2.97
C THR A 356 24.79 -16.14 4.03
N PHE A 357 24.41 -17.18 4.79
CA PHE A 357 23.47 -17.11 5.90
C PHE A 357 24.24 -17.36 7.19
N SER A 358 24.36 -16.33 8.03
CA SER A 358 25.01 -16.40 9.34
C SER A 358 24.03 -16.57 10.49
N GLY A 359 22.74 -16.29 10.27
CA GLY A 359 21.66 -16.66 11.17
C GLY A 359 21.49 -18.17 11.26
N ILE A 360 20.90 -18.65 12.36
CA ILE A 360 20.60 -20.08 12.54
C ILE A 360 19.52 -20.49 11.55
N VAL A 361 19.78 -21.55 10.78
CA VAL A 361 18.74 -22.30 10.07
C VAL A 361 18.24 -23.42 10.98
N SER A 362 16.95 -23.47 11.25
CA SER A 362 16.30 -24.39 12.19
C SER A 362 15.04 -25.02 11.58
N GLY A 363 14.34 -25.88 12.33
CA GLY A 363 13.07 -26.50 11.91
C GLY A 363 13.23 -27.91 11.30
N SER A 364 12.11 -28.56 11.01
CA SER A 364 12.09 -29.95 10.52
C SER A 364 11.84 -30.08 9.02
N GLY A 365 11.71 -28.97 8.30
CA GLY A 365 11.69 -28.96 6.84
C GLY A 365 13.04 -29.29 6.23
N ALA A 366 13.02 -29.72 4.96
CA ALA A 366 14.23 -29.95 4.17
C ALA A 366 14.70 -28.64 3.53
N LEU A 367 16.01 -28.52 3.34
CA LEU A 367 16.62 -27.46 2.54
C LEU A 367 17.01 -28.02 1.17
N ARG A 368 16.92 -27.21 0.12
CA ARG A 368 17.45 -27.52 -1.19
C ARG A 368 18.24 -26.35 -1.72
N LYS A 369 19.46 -26.64 -2.17
CA LYS A 369 20.31 -25.71 -2.90
C LYS A 369 20.08 -25.86 -4.40
N SER A 370 19.84 -24.75 -5.10
CA SER A 370 19.88 -24.67 -6.57
C SER A 370 20.78 -23.52 -7.06
N GLY A 371 21.05 -23.47 -8.36
CA GLY A 371 21.96 -22.49 -8.96
C GLY A 371 23.45 -22.89 -8.86
N ALA A 372 24.28 -22.33 -9.74
CA ALA A 372 25.70 -22.68 -9.86
C ALA A 372 26.61 -22.03 -8.81
N GLY A 373 26.14 -20.99 -8.10
CA GLY A 373 26.93 -20.27 -7.11
C GLY A 373 26.96 -20.94 -5.73
N THR A 374 27.74 -20.40 -4.80
CA THR A 374 28.00 -21.00 -3.48
C THR A 374 26.95 -20.61 -2.44
N LEU A 375 26.45 -21.57 -1.67
CA LEU A 375 25.67 -21.34 -0.46
C LEU A 375 26.53 -21.65 0.77
N THR A 376 26.67 -20.68 1.67
CA THR A 376 27.38 -20.81 2.93
C THR A 376 26.39 -20.66 4.09
N LEU A 377 26.29 -21.66 4.95
CA LEU A 377 25.53 -21.60 6.20
C LEU A 377 26.52 -21.59 7.37
N SER A 378 26.84 -20.42 7.92
CA SER A 378 27.90 -20.26 8.92
C SER A 378 27.41 -20.24 10.38
N GLY A 379 26.09 -20.14 10.59
CA GLY A 379 25.49 -20.24 11.92
C GLY A 379 25.54 -21.67 12.48
N ALA A 380 25.24 -21.83 13.77
CA ALA A 380 25.04 -23.13 14.39
C ALA A 380 23.66 -23.70 13.99
N ASN A 381 23.58 -24.24 12.77
CA ASN A 381 22.33 -24.72 12.19
C ASN A 381 21.81 -25.99 12.88
N THR A 382 20.50 -26.07 13.10
CA THR A 382 19.83 -27.14 13.87
C THR A 382 18.66 -27.80 13.12
N TYR A 383 18.49 -27.50 11.83
CA TYR A 383 17.44 -28.12 11.03
C TYR A 383 17.65 -29.63 10.86
N SER A 384 16.57 -30.39 10.81
CA SER A 384 16.62 -31.88 10.80
C SER A 384 16.08 -32.54 9.54
N GLY A 385 15.50 -31.78 8.59
CA GLY A 385 14.91 -32.33 7.37
C GLY A 385 15.89 -32.70 6.25
N GLY A 386 17.20 -32.47 6.45
CA GLY A 386 18.24 -32.73 5.44
C GLY A 386 18.46 -31.58 4.45
N THR A 387 19.50 -31.72 3.63
CA THR A 387 19.93 -30.79 2.56
C THR A 387 20.24 -31.55 1.28
#